data_AF-A0A292QPQ4-F1
#
_entry.id   AF-A0A292QPQ4-F1
#
_cell.length_a   1.000
_cell.length_b   1.000
_cell.length_c   1.000
_cell.angle_alpha   90.00
_cell.angle_beta   90.00
_cell.angle_gamma   90.00
#
_symmetry.space_group_name_H-M   'P 1'
#
loop_
_entity.id
_entity.type
_entity.pdbx_description
1 polymer ?
#
loop_
_entity_poly.entity_id
_entity_poly.type
_entity_poly.pdbx_seq_one_letter_code
_entity_poly.pdbx_strand_id
1 'polypeptide(L)'
;MKRIAFTLAEDATHVAHWDNSRKIAFTLAEVLITLGIIGVVAAMTIPTLMANHRKKVVETKLEKIYSVMNQAINLTNAEYGDVTNWIIDCGSSSSPTCSINEVENWFNSTIGKHIETLKTGKIKNKTNTNDILLIYLKDGSILGVTNYVYDMVFYVNSDAISNAQSGKNYFSFRFNPILLSHQNNEEAQKDLKYSLKPTFEPYSNYWNGTREQLIDGHSFSCAQNHVFCAKLIQYDGWKISKDYPVKF
;
A
#
# COMPACT_ATOMS: atom_id res chain seq x y z
N MET A 1 -40.26 -48.71 -45.20
CA MET A 1 -41.20 -49.80 -44.85
C MET A 1 -40.33 -50.94 -44.33
N LYS A 2 -40.34 -51.43 -43.10
CA LYS A 2 -41.29 -51.44 -41.97
C LYS A 2 -40.62 -50.91 -40.69
N ARG A 3 -41.38 -50.20 -39.86
CA ARG A 3 -41.07 -49.95 -38.45
C ARG A 3 -41.08 -51.30 -37.73
N ILE A 4 -39.99 -51.67 -37.09
CA ILE A 4 -40.04 -52.72 -36.05
C ILE A 4 -40.45 -51.97 -34.79
N ALA A 5 -41.77 -51.93 -34.58
CA ALA A 5 -42.36 -51.52 -33.32
C ALA A 5 -41.94 -52.57 -32.27
N PHE A 6 -41.27 -52.12 -31.21
CA PHE A 6 -41.10 -52.92 -30.03
C PHE A 6 -42.49 -53.17 -29.43
N THR A 7 -42.94 -54.42 -29.46
CA THR A 7 -44.08 -54.87 -28.66
C THR A 7 -43.66 -54.81 -27.20
N LEU A 8 -44.24 -53.88 -26.43
CA LEU A 8 -44.17 -53.93 -24.98
C LEU A 8 -44.86 -55.23 -24.53
N ALA A 9 -44.21 -56.01 -23.66
CA ALA A 9 -44.90 -57.03 -22.91
C ALA A 9 -45.93 -56.35 -22.00
N GLU A 10 -47.17 -56.85 -22.00
CA GLU A 10 -48.36 -56.27 -21.35
C GLU A 10 -48.29 -56.15 -19.82
N ASP A 11 -47.14 -56.37 -19.19
CA ASP A 11 -46.99 -56.21 -17.74
C ASP A 11 -45.55 -55.86 -17.28
N ALA A 12 -44.72 -55.30 -18.16
CA ALA A 12 -43.34 -54.94 -17.81
C ALA A 12 -43.22 -53.48 -17.31
N THR A 13 -44.04 -53.06 -16.34
CA THR A 13 -43.70 -51.90 -15.49
C THR A 13 -42.78 -52.35 -14.36
N HIS A 14 -41.54 -52.72 -14.69
CA HIS A 14 -40.48 -52.65 -13.68
C HIS A 14 -40.02 -51.20 -13.57
N VAL A 15 -40.87 -50.37 -12.95
CA VAL A 15 -40.36 -49.22 -12.20
C VAL A 15 -39.56 -49.84 -11.08
N ALA A 16 -38.23 -49.73 -11.14
CA ALA A 16 -37.39 -50.09 -10.01
C ALA A 16 -37.80 -49.20 -8.84
N HIS A 17 -38.69 -49.70 -7.98
CA HIS A 17 -38.95 -49.14 -6.68
C HIS A 17 -37.66 -49.39 -5.89
N TRP A 18 -36.86 -48.34 -5.72
CA TRP A 18 -35.77 -48.35 -4.74
C TRP A 18 -36.41 -48.31 -3.35
N ASP A 19 -37.04 -49.41 -2.95
CA ASP A 19 -37.46 -49.66 -1.58
C ASP A 19 -36.19 -49.74 -0.74
N ASN A 20 -36.03 -48.71 0.09
CA ASN A 20 -34.95 -48.57 1.06
C ASN A 20 -33.64 -47.92 0.56
N SER A 21 -33.73 -46.87 -0.25
CA SER A 21 -32.79 -45.77 -0.10
C SER A 21 -33.18 -44.94 1.10
N ARG A 22 -32.68 -45.28 2.31
CA ARG A 22 -32.62 -44.32 3.41
C ARG A 22 -31.82 -43.12 2.90
N LYS A 23 -32.50 -42.10 2.38
CA LYS A 23 -31.86 -40.83 2.04
C LYS A 23 -31.35 -40.28 3.36
N ILE A 24 -30.04 -40.39 3.57
CA ILE A 24 -29.36 -39.73 4.69
C ILE A 24 -29.53 -38.23 4.42
N ALA A 25 -30.56 -37.65 5.01
CA ALA A 25 -30.89 -36.25 4.91
C ALA A 25 -30.78 -35.65 6.30
N PHE A 26 -30.08 -34.52 6.40
CA PHE A 26 -30.01 -33.77 7.65
C PHE A 26 -31.38 -33.20 7.99
N THR A 27 -31.77 -33.31 9.25
CA THR A 27 -32.95 -32.63 9.78
C THR A 27 -32.75 -31.12 9.74
N LEU A 28 -33.85 -30.36 9.68
CA LEU A 28 -33.79 -28.89 9.74
C LEU A 28 -33.06 -28.41 11.00
N ALA A 29 -33.27 -29.07 12.14
CA ALA A 29 -32.60 -28.75 13.38
C ALA A 29 -31.09 -28.97 13.31
N GLU A 30 -30.62 -30.08 12.74
CA GLU A 30 -29.18 -30.33 12.54
C GLU A 30 -28.53 -29.27 11.63
N VAL A 31 -29.20 -28.90 10.54
CA VAL A 31 -28.72 -27.82 9.65
C VAL A 31 -28.68 -26.47 10.38
N LEU A 32 -29.70 -26.12 11.17
CA LEU A 32 -29.73 -24.84 11.89
C LEU A 32 -28.67 -24.75 12.99
N ILE A 33 -28.44 -25.84 13.73
CA ILE A 33 -27.41 -25.87 14.78
C ILE A 33 -26.02 -25.76 14.14
N THR A 34 -25.76 -26.49 13.06
CA THR A 34 -24.47 -26.43 12.35
C THR A 34 -24.21 -25.05 11.74
N LEU A 35 -25.20 -24.43 11.09
CA LEU A 35 -25.09 -23.06 10.59
C LEU A 35 -24.90 -22.04 11.72
N GLY A 36 -25.57 -22.24 12.87
CA GLY A 36 -25.39 -21.41 14.06
C GLY A 36 -23.96 -21.46 14.60
N ILE A 37 -23.40 -22.67 14.74
CA ILE A 37 -22.02 -22.86 15.21
C ILE A 37 -21.01 -22.25 14.22
N ILE A 38 -21.15 -22.53 12.91
CA ILE A 38 -20.29 -21.95 11.89
C ILE A 38 -20.40 -20.42 11.86
N GLY A 39 -21.60 -19.87 12.03
CA GLY A 39 -21.84 -18.43 12.09
C GLY A 39 -21.08 -17.76 13.24
N VAL A 40 -21.13 -18.34 14.44
CA VAL A 40 -20.39 -17.81 15.61
C VAL A 40 -18.88 -17.88 15.39
N VAL A 41 -18.37 -19.03 14.92
CA VAL A 41 -16.93 -19.19 14.66
C VAL A 41 -16.45 -18.24 13.56
N ALA A 42 -17.21 -18.11 12.48
CA ALA A 42 -16.90 -17.19 11.38
C ALA A 42 -16.87 -15.73 11.84
N ALA A 43 -17.83 -15.32 12.68
CA ALA A 43 -17.89 -13.96 13.22
C ALA A 43 -16.65 -13.60 14.07
N MET A 44 -16.05 -14.58 14.77
CA MET A 44 -14.83 -14.37 15.55
C MET A 44 -13.55 -14.46 14.70
N THR A 45 -13.52 -15.29 13.66
CA THR A 45 -12.30 -15.62 12.91
C THR A 45 -12.07 -14.74 11.68
N ILE A 46 -13.14 -14.38 10.94
CA ILE A 46 -13.05 -13.59 9.71
C ILE A 46 -12.40 -12.22 9.97
N PRO A 47 -12.79 -11.43 11.00
CA PRO A 47 -12.18 -10.13 11.24
C PRO A 47 -10.67 -10.23 11.52
N THR A 48 -10.25 -11.20 12.33
CA THR A 48 -8.83 -11.43 12.65
C THR A 48 -8.03 -11.85 11.41
N LEU A 49 -8.58 -12.75 10.59
CA LEU A 49 -7.95 -13.17 9.34
C LEU A 49 -7.79 -11.99 8.38
N MET A 50 -8.83 -11.16 8.23
CA MET A 50 -8.79 -9.96 7.39
C MET A 50 -7.77 -8.94 7.88
N ALA A 51 -7.68 -8.70 9.19
CA ALA A 51 -6.69 -7.80 9.77
C ALA A 51 -5.25 -8.29 9.50
N ASN A 52 -4.99 -9.58 9.70
CA ASN A 52 -3.68 -10.19 9.43
C ASN A 52 -3.34 -10.15 7.94
N HIS A 53 -4.30 -10.42 7.06
CA HIS A 53 -4.12 -10.30 5.62
C HIS A 53 -3.77 -8.86 5.23
N ARG A 54 -4.51 -7.86 5.74
CA ARG A 54 -4.21 -6.43 5.48
C ARG A 54 -2.81 -6.06 5.94
N LYS A 55 -2.38 -6.48 7.15
CA LYS A 55 -1.00 -6.29 7.62
C LYS A 55 0.01 -6.84 6.63
N LYS A 56 -0.17 -8.09 6.19
CA LYS A 56 0.74 -8.74 5.25
C LYS A 56 0.81 -8.03 3.90
N VAL A 57 -0.32 -7.54 3.41
CA VAL A 57 -0.36 -6.72 2.19
C VAL A 57 0.45 -5.44 2.35
N VAL A 58 0.30 -4.75 3.48
CA VAL A 58 1.06 -3.51 3.76
C VAL A 58 2.55 -3.76 3.83
N GLU A 59 2.99 -4.74 4.62
CA GLU A 59 4.41 -5.11 4.73
C GLU A 59 5.03 -5.35 3.35
N THR A 60 4.37 -6.20 2.54
CA THR A 60 4.85 -6.60 1.22
C THR A 60 4.92 -5.41 0.27
N LYS A 61 3.91 -4.55 0.28
CA LYS A 61 3.85 -3.38 -0.62
C LYS A 61 4.85 -2.29 -0.23
N LEU A 62 5.06 -2.05 1.06
CA LEU A 62 6.05 -1.09 1.55
C LEU A 62 7.48 -1.53 1.21
N GLU A 63 7.81 -2.80 1.47
CA GLU A 63 9.11 -3.37 1.11
C GLU A 63 9.34 -3.30 -0.41
N LYS A 64 8.32 -3.63 -1.20
CA LYS A 64 8.38 -3.58 -2.65
C LYS A 64 8.60 -2.17 -3.19
N ILE A 65 7.83 -1.17 -2.76
CA ILE A 65 8.00 0.21 -3.28
C ILE A 65 9.36 0.78 -2.92
N TYR A 66 9.85 0.50 -1.70
CA TYR A 66 11.19 0.87 -1.29
C TYR A 66 12.25 0.27 -2.22
N SER A 67 12.15 -1.03 -2.50
CA SER A 67 13.10 -1.72 -3.39
C SER A 67 13.03 -1.23 -4.83
N VAL A 68 11.83 -1.11 -5.40
CA VAL A 68 11.62 -0.67 -6.79
C VAL A 68 12.12 0.76 -6.99
N MET A 69 11.79 1.69 -6.10
CA MET A 69 12.23 3.08 -6.20
C MET A 69 13.75 3.20 -6.10
N ASN A 70 14.38 2.50 -5.16
CA ASN A 70 15.84 2.56 -5.01
C ASN A 70 16.58 1.89 -6.18
N GLN A 71 16.02 0.83 -6.77
CA GLN A 71 16.53 0.28 -8.02
C GLN A 71 16.42 1.28 -9.18
N ALA A 72 15.28 1.94 -9.31
CA ALA A 72 15.08 2.96 -10.34
C ALA A 72 16.03 4.15 -10.19
N ILE A 73 16.24 4.64 -8.96
CA ILE A 73 17.22 5.71 -8.66
C ILE A 73 18.63 5.28 -9.06
N ASN A 74 19.04 4.05 -8.75
CA ASN A 74 20.36 3.54 -9.13
C ASN A 74 20.54 3.46 -10.65
N LEU A 75 19.49 3.07 -11.38
CA LEU A 75 19.51 3.04 -12.85
C LEU A 75 19.59 4.46 -13.42
N THR A 76 18.84 5.42 -12.87
CA THR A 76 18.93 6.83 -13.25
C THR A 76 20.33 7.39 -12.98
N ASN A 77 20.94 7.06 -11.84
CA ASN A 77 22.31 7.48 -11.55
C ASN A 77 23.33 6.86 -12.52
N ALA A 78 23.10 5.63 -12.98
CA ALA A 78 23.95 5.01 -14.00
C ALA A 78 23.85 5.71 -15.37
N GLU A 79 22.69 6.29 -15.70
CA GLU A 79 22.48 7.00 -16.97
C GLU A 79 22.92 8.47 -16.92
N TYR A 80 22.59 9.19 -15.84
CA TYR A 80 22.76 10.64 -15.71
C TYR A 80 23.91 11.05 -14.78
N GLY A 81 24.56 10.09 -14.13
CA GLY A 81 25.62 10.34 -13.15
C GLY A 81 25.07 10.67 -11.76
N ASP A 82 25.72 11.61 -11.07
CA ASP A 82 25.30 11.98 -9.72
C ASP A 82 23.87 12.55 -9.68
N VAL A 83 23.19 12.37 -8.55
CA VAL A 83 21.81 12.84 -8.33
C VAL A 83 21.64 14.34 -8.56
N THR A 84 22.69 15.14 -8.33
CA THR A 84 22.71 16.58 -8.62
C THR A 84 22.47 16.92 -10.09
N ASN A 85 22.73 15.99 -11.02
CA ASN A 85 22.58 16.23 -12.46
C ASN A 85 21.13 16.12 -12.95
N TRP A 86 20.25 15.47 -12.18
CA TRP A 86 18.89 15.15 -12.65
C TRP A 86 17.79 15.43 -11.62
N ILE A 87 18.12 15.72 -10.36
CA ILE A 87 17.17 16.22 -9.37
C ILE A 87 16.73 17.65 -9.72
N ILE A 88 15.48 18.00 -9.39
CA ILE A 88 14.94 19.35 -9.53
C ILE A 88 14.71 19.98 -8.15
N ASP A 89 15.07 21.26 -7.99
CA ASP A 89 14.73 22.05 -6.80
C ASP A 89 13.38 22.74 -7.02
N CYS A 90 12.36 22.21 -6.36
CA CYS A 90 10.98 22.69 -6.47
C CYS A 90 10.53 23.54 -5.28
N GLY A 91 11.48 24.17 -4.58
CA GLY A 91 11.17 25.02 -3.43
C GLY A 91 10.73 24.20 -2.22
N SER A 92 9.99 24.82 -1.31
CA SER A 92 9.54 24.19 -0.06
C SER A 92 8.05 23.86 -0.10
N SER A 93 7.59 23.03 0.84
CA SER A 93 6.16 22.73 0.99
C SER A 93 5.26 23.94 1.31
N SER A 94 5.84 25.06 1.77
CA SER A 94 5.11 26.31 2.01
C SER A 94 5.16 27.27 0.82
N SER A 95 6.13 27.10 -0.08
CA SER A 95 6.25 27.87 -1.31
C SER A 95 6.84 27.00 -2.44
N PRO A 96 6.04 26.07 -3.00
CA PRO A 96 6.50 25.23 -4.10
C PRO A 96 6.71 26.08 -5.36
N THR A 97 7.80 25.84 -6.09
CA THR A 97 8.14 26.60 -7.31
C THR A 97 7.78 25.84 -8.59
N CYS A 98 7.75 24.51 -8.55
CA CYS A 98 7.38 23.70 -9.71
C CYS A 98 5.85 23.52 -9.82
N SER A 99 5.37 23.53 -11.05
CA SER A 99 4.05 23.02 -11.40
C SER A 99 4.04 21.49 -11.38
N ILE A 100 2.84 20.91 -11.23
CA ILE A 100 2.71 19.44 -11.24
C ILE A 100 3.07 18.80 -12.58
N ASN A 101 2.99 19.56 -13.68
CA ASN A 101 3.39 19.10 -15.01
C ASN A 101 4.92 19.03 -15.13
N GLU A 102 5.66 19.97 -14.52
CA GLU A 102 7.13 19.91 -14.47
C GLU A 102 7.60 18.72 -13.66
N VAL A 103 6.95 18.44 -12.52
CA VAL A 103 7.22 17.25 -11.71
C VAL A 103 6.90 15.96 -12.47
N GLU A 104 5.80 15.92 -13.24
CA GLU A 104 5.47 14.77 -14.09
C GLU A 104 6.51 14.55 -15.20
N ASN A 105 6.94 15.61 -15.88
CA ASN A 105 7.96 15.53 -16.92
C ASN A 105 9.30 15.05 -16.34
N TRP A 106 9.71 15.59 -15.19
CA TRP A 106 10.90 15.14 -14.47
C TRP A 106 10.79 13.67 -14.10
N PHE A 107 9.68 13.25 -13.47
CA PHE A 107 9.50 11.86 -13.05
C PHE A 107 9.57 10.92 -14.26
N ASN A 108 8.85 11.21 -15.34
CA ASN A 108 8.80 10.36 -16.52
C ASN A 108 10.14 10.29 -17.27
N SER A 109 10.94 11.36 -17.26
CA SER A 109 12.26 11.38 -17.91
C SER A 109 13.38 10.78 -17.08
N THR A 110 13.19 10.61 -15.76
CA THR A 110 14.21 10.12 -14.82
C THR A 110 13.79 8.79 -14.18
N ILE A 111 13.37 8.80 -12.91
CA ILE A 111 13.05 7.62 -12.11
C ILE A 111 11.93 6.79 -12.75
N GLY A 112 10.89 7.46 -13.26
CA GLY A 112 9.71 6.84 -13.85
C GLY A 112 10.00 6.01 -15.11
N LYS A 113 11.08 6.31 -15.84
CA LYS A 113 11.53 5.51 -17.00
C LYS A 113 11.86 4.07 -16.62
N HIS A 114 12.28 3.84 -15.37
CA HIS A 114 12.70 2.54 -14.86
C HIS A 114 11.64 1.84 -14.00
N ILE A 115 10.44 2.39 -13.90
CA ILE A 115 9.35 1.84 -13.10
C ILE A 115 8.20 1.45 -14.01
N GLU A 116 7.69 0.23 -13.82
CA GLU A 116 6.49 -0.22 -14.51
C GLU A 116 5.23 0.47 -13.94
N THR A 117 4.84 1.57 -14.57
CA THR A 117 3.63 2.33 -14.22
C THR A 117 2.47 1.96 -15.13
N LEU A 118 1.24 2.02 -14.59
CA LEU A 118 0.00 1.79 -15.35
C LEU A 118 -0.55 3.08 -15.95
N LYS A 119 -0.59 4.13 -15.14
CA LYS A 119 -1.07 5.46 -15.50
C LYS A 119 -0.60 6.49 -14.47
N THR A 120 -0.65 7.76 -14.85
CA THR A 120 -0.52 8.89 -13.94
C THR A 120 -1.88 9.57 -13.72
N GLY A 121 -2.03 10.23 -12.58
CA GLY A 121 -3.18 11.06 -12.23
C GLY A 121 -2.72 12.27 -11.42
N LYS A 122 -3.60 13.25 -11.22
CA LYS A 122 -3.28 14.49 -10.50
C LYS A 122 -4.39 14.81 -9.52
N ILE A 123 -4.03 15.19 -8.30
CA ILE A 123 -4.96 15.68 -7.30
C ILE A 123 -4.50 17.04 -6.78
N LYS A 124 -5.46 17.94 -6.57
CA LYS A 124 -5.25 19.22 -5.90
C LYS A 124 -5.59 19.06 -4.43
N ASN A 125 -4.70 19.46 -3.52
CA ASN A 125 -5.05 19.53 -2.11
C ASN A 125 -5.94 20.78 -1.86
N LYS A 126 -7.02 20.62 -1.08
CA LYS A 126 -8.08 21.64 -0.87
C LYS A 126 -7.57 22.96 -0.26
N THR A 127 -6.30 23.00 0.18
CA THR A 127 -5.63 24.17 0.79
C THR A 127 -4.81 25.01 -0.20
N ASN A 128 -4.92 24.78 -1.52
CA ASN A 128 -4.33 25.61 -2.59
C ASN A 128 -2.79 25.72 -2.65
N THR A 129 -2.02 24.86 -1.99
CA THR A 129 -0.54 24.95 -2.07
C THR A 129 0.14 23.72 -2.66
N ASN A 130 -0.40 22.51 -2.48
CA ASN A 130 0.31 21.28 -2.84
C ASN A 130 -0.50 20.43 -3.81
N ASP A 131 -0.09 20.41 -5.07
CA ASP A 131 -0.55 19.44 -6.06
C ASP A 131 0.24 18.14 -5.91
N ILE A 132 -0.43 16.99 -6.13
CA ILE A 132 0.20 15.67 -6.02
C ILE A 132 0.01 14.90 -7.33
N LEU A 133 1.11 14.38 -7.85
CA LEU A 133 1.19 13.49 -8.99
C LEU A 133 1.02 12.06 -8.47
N LEU A 134 -0.03 11.39 -8.90
CA LEU A 134 -0.33 10.01 -8.53
C LEU A 134 0.20 9.07 -9.61
N ILE A 135 1.10 8.17 -9.22
CA ILE A 135 1.69 7.15 -10.08
C ILE A 135 1.09 5.80 -9.69
N TYR A 136 0.26 5.22 -10.56
CA TYR A 136 -0.41 3.95 -10.32
C TYR A 136 0.49 2.79 -10.72
N LEU A 137 0.76 1.88 -9.78
CA LEU A 137 1.63 0.72 -9.98
C LEU A 137 0.82 -0.54 -10.30
N LYS A 138 1.46 -1.54 -10.95
CA LYS A 138 0.81 -2.79 -11.36
C LYS A 138 0.18 -3.61 -10.23
N ASP A 139 0.65 -3.46 -9.00
CA ASP A 139 0.08 -4.14 -7.82
C ASP A 139 -1.09 -3.39 -7.18
N GLY A 140 -1.56 -2.32 -7.82
CA GLY A 140 -2.66 -1.48 -7.37
C GLY A 140 -2.30 -0.48 -6.26
N SER A 141 -1.03 -0.40 -5.82
CA SER A 141 -0.56 0.70 -4.97
C SER A 141 -0.32 1.98 -5.79
N ILE A 142 -0.22 3.11 -5.10
CA ILE A 142 0.00 4.42 -5.72
C ILE A 142 1.12 5.15 -4.97
N LEU A 143 2.10 5.65 -5.71
CA LEU A 143 3.05 6.63 -5.22
C LEU A 143 2.54 8.04 -5.55
N GLY A 144 2.38 8.89 -4.54
CA GLY A 144 2.11 10.30 -4.70
C GLY A 144 3.39 11.11 -4.57
N VAL A 145 3.73 11.87 -5.60
CA VAL A 145 4.86 12.81 -5.60
C VAL A 145 4.31 14.21 -5.48
N THR A 146 4.75 14.95 -4.46
CA THR A 146 4.33 16.34 -4.25
C THR A 146 4.97 17.27 -5.30
N ASN A 147 4.37 18.43 -5.52
CA ASN A 147 4.92 19.46 -6.40
C ASN A 147 6.28 20.03 -5.93
N TYR A 148 6.74 19.72 -4.72
CA TYR A 148 8.08 20.05 -4.22
C TYR A 148 9.04 18.84 -4.19
N VAL A 149 8.64 17.69 -4.75
CA VAL A 149 9.41 16.46 -5.03
C VAL A 149 9.91 15.69 -3.80
N TYR A 150 10.49 16.34 -2.80
CA TYR A 150 11.25 15.64 -1.77
C TYR A 150 10.39 14.88 -0.77
N ASP A 151 9.18 15.33 -0.42
CA ASP A 151 8.24 14.49 0.34
C ASP A 151 7.27 13.80 -0.60
N MET A 152 7.07 12.52 -0.34
CA MET A 152 6.22 11.65 -1.12
C MET A 152 5.27 10.88 -0.20
N VAL A 153 4.19 10.38 -0.78
CA VAL A 153 3.16 9.64 -0.05
C VAL A 153 2.93 8.31 -0.74
N PHE A 154 2.68 7.26 0.05
CA PHE A 154 2.42 5.94 -0.47
C PHE A 154 1.03 5.47 -0.05
N TYR A 155 0.20 5.16 -1.04
CA TYR A 155 -1.13 4.61 -0.85
C TYR A 155 -1.10 3.11 -1.17
N VAL A 156 -1.58 2.29 -0.22
CA VAL A 156 -1.60 0.83 -0.37
C VAL A 156 -2.56 0.40 -1.48
N ASN A 157 -3.60 1.18 -1.76
CA ASN A 157 -4.58 0.97 -2.81
C ASN A 157 -5.29 2.27 -3.18
N SER A 158 -6.16 2.24 -4.20
CA SER A 158 -6.91 3.41 -4.66
C SER A 158 -7.94 3.93 -3.66
N ASP A 159 -8.52 3.07 -2.81
CA ASP A 159 -9.47 3.48 -1.76
C ASP A 159 -8.80 4.41 -0.73
N ALA A 160 -7.50 4.20 -0.46
CA ALA A 160 -6.73 5.05 0.43
C ALA A 160 -6.55 6.50 -0.10
N ILE A 161 -6.81 6.78 -1.38
CA ILE A 161 -6.77 8.16 -1.91
C ILE A 161 -7.93 8.98 -1.33
N SER A 162 -9.13 8.38 -1.22
CA SER A 162 -10.32 9.03 -0.65
C SER A 162 -10.48 8.78 0.86
N ASN A 163 -10.01 7.64 1.35
CA ASN A 163 -10.17 7.17 2.72
C ASN A 163 -8.81 6.91 3.38
N ALA A 164 -7.95 7.92 3.37
CA ALA A 164 -6.61 7.82 3.93
C ALA A 164 -6.64 7.61 5.46
N GLN A 165 -5.97 6.56 5.91
CA GLN A 165 -5.72 6.21 7.29
C GLN A 165 -4.20 6.10 7.47
N SER A 166 -3.60 7.18 7.96
CA SER A 166 -2.16 7.27 8.16
C SER A 166 -1.65 6.15 9.06
N GLY A 167 -0.54 5.51 8.66
CA GLY A 167 0.00 4.33 9.35
C GLY A 167 -0.77 3.03 9.11
N LYS A 168 -1.81 3.02 8.27
CA LYS A 168 -2.58 1.81 7.96
C LYS A 168 -2.69 1.53 6.47
N ASN A 169 -3.13 2.50 5.69
CA ASN A 169 -3.23 2.39 4.23
C ASN A 169 -2.55 3.56 3.48
N TYR A 170 -2.00 4.51 4.24
CA TYR A 170 -1.34 5.73 3.79
C TYR A 170 -0.06 5.93 4.60
N PHE A 171 1.07 6.19 3.93
CA PHE A 171 2.39 6.25 4.56
C PHE A 171 3.25 7.37 3.96
N SER A 172 4.07 8.01 4.81
CA SER A 172 4.96 9.10 4.39
C SER A 172 6.35 8.57 4.00
N PHE A 173 6.82 9.01 2.84
CA PHE A 173 8.16 8.74 2.31
C PHE A 173 8.85 10.04 1.95
N ARG A 174 10.16 9.96 1.71
CA ARG A 174 11.00 11.08 1.35
C ARG A 174 12.09 10.64 0.39
N PHE A 175 12.38 11.48 -0.59
CA PHE A 175 13.56 11.40 -1.44
C PHE A 175 14.26 12.75 -1.40
N ASN A 176 15.22 12.90 -0.49
CA ASN A 176 15.94 14.16 -0.27
C ASN A 176 17.45 13.93 -0.40
N PRO A 177 17.95 13.75 -1.64
CA PRO A 177 19.32 13.32 -1.90
C PRO A 177 20.37 14.38 -1.60
N ILE A 178 19.98 15.67 -1.63
CA ILE A 178 20.85 16.82 -1.45
C ILE A 178 20.19 17.85 -0.54
N LEU A 179 20.99 18.73 0.06
CA LEU A 179 20.45 19.91 0.75
C LEU A 179 19.87 20.84 -0.31
N LEU A 180 18.54 21.00 -0.29
CA LEU A 180 17.86 21.94 -1.17
C LEU A 180 18.10 23.38 -0.68
N SER A 181 18.01 24.35 -1.57
CA SER A 181 18.35 25.76 -1.29
C SER A 181 17.65 26.33 -0.04
N HIS A 182 16.41 25.91 0.21
CA HIS A 182 15.59 26.32 1.36
C HIS A 182 15.94 25.61 2.68
N GLN A 183 16.86 24.63 2.67
CA GLN A 183 17.26 23.81 3.82
C GLN A 183 18.66 24.14 4.36
N ASN A 184 19.27 25.24 3.91
CA ASN A 184 20.68 25.54 4.13
C ASN A 184 21.04 26.16 5.49
N ASN A 185 20.12 26.23 6.46
CA ASN A 185 20.45 26.71 7.82
C ASN A 185 20.91 25.55 8.73
N GLU A 186 21.81 25.85 9.69
CA GLU A 186 22.46 24.83 10.53
C GLU A 186 21.47 24.03 11.40
N GLU A 187 20.39 24.68 11.85
CA GLU A 187 19.38 24.06 12.70
C GLU A 187 18.56 23.01 11.94
N ALA A 188 18.12 23.33 10.71
CA ALA A 188 17.42 22.37 9.84
C ALA A 188 18.29 21.17 9.47
N GLN A 189 19.61 21.37 9.30
CA GLN A 189 20.53 20.28 8.95
C GLN A 189 20.64 19.23 10.07
N LYS A 190 20.56 19.65 11.34
CA LYS A 190 20.59 18.73 12.49
C LYS A 190 19.41 17.76 12.46
N ASP A 191 18.23 18.25 12.10
CA ASP A 191 16.99 17.47 12.05
C ASP A 191 16.86 16.59 10.80
N LEU A 192 17.67 16.86 9.77
CA LEU A 192 17.70 16.12 8.51
C LEU A 192 18.70 14.96 8.49
N LYS A 193 19.52 14.76 9.53
CA LYS A 193 20.61 13.76 9.58
C LYS A 193 20.23 12.38 9.03
N TYR A 194 19.04 11.88 9.36
CA TYR A 194 18.58 10.55 8.92
C TYR A 194 17.71 10.56 7.66
N SER A 195 17.31 11.74 7.19
CA SER A 195 16.41 11.97 6.06
C SER A 195 17.10 12.51 4.81
N LEU A 196 18.29 13.10 4.96
CA LEU A 196 19.14 13.53 3.85
C LEU A 196 19.89 12.30 3.31
N LYS A 197 19.25 11.59 2.39
CA LYS A 197 19.80 10.35 1.82
C LYS A 197 19.60 10.33 0.31
N PRO A 198 20.58 9.83 -0.45
CA PRO A 198 20.46 9.65 -1.90
C PRO A 198 19.47 8.54 -2.29
N THR A 199 18.77 7.96 -1.31
CA THR A 199 17.81 6.87 -1.47
C THR A 199 16.39 7.33 -1.16
N PHE A 200 15.42 6.62 -1.74
CA PHE A 200 14.02 6.75 -1.36
C PHE A 200 13.77 6.04 -0.03
N GLU A 201 13.32 6.78 0.98
CA GLU A 201 13.27 6.31 2.38
C GLU A 201 11.93 6.66 3.04
N PRO A 202 11.45 5.85 4.00
CA PRO A 202 10.38 6.30 4.89
C PRO A 202 10.75 7.60 5.59
N TYR A 203 9.76 8.46 5.83
CA TYR A 203 9.99 9.76 6.47
C TYR A 203 10.63 9.61 7.86
N SER A 204 11.70 10.37 8.12
CA SER A 204 12.46 10.27 9.38
C SER A 204 13.05 11.61 9.87
N ASN A 205 12.50 12.76 9.47
CA ASN A 205 13.01 14.04 9.98
C ASN A 205 12.79 14.09 11.49
N TYR A 206 13.72 14.66 12.26
CA TYR A 206 13.70 14.70 13.73
C TYR A 206 13.85 13.34 14.42
N TRP A 207 14.04 12.26 13.64
CA TRP A 207 14.34 10.96 14.22
C TRP A 207 15.73 10.98 14.85
N ASN A 208 15.90 10.40 16.03
CA ASN A 208 17.15 10.36 16.77
C ASN A 208 17.94 9.06 16.51
N GLY A 209 17.35 8.10 15.80
CA GLY A 209 17.93 6.79 15.52
C GLY A 209 17.39 5.65 16.39
N THR A 210 16.49 5.92 17.34
CA THR A 210 15.96 4.89 18.26
C THR A 210 14.55 4.43 17.89
N ARG A 211 14.24 3.16 18.16
CA ARG A 211 12.93 2.57 17.86
C ARG A 211 11.83 3.18 18.74
N GLU A 212 12.15 3.52 19.97
CA GLU A 212 11.21 4.07 20.97
C GLU A 212 10.62 5.41 20.48
N GLN A 213 11.44 6.24 19.84
CA GLN A 213 10.97 7.49 19.26
C GLN A 213 10.03 7.28 18.07
N LEU A 214 10.27 6.24 17.27
CA LEU A 214 9.37 5.86 16.16
C LEU A 214 8.00 5.43 16.67
N ILE A 215 7.91 4.86 17.88
CA ILE A 215 6.66 4.41 18.49
C ILE A 215 5.91 5.58 19.11
N ASP A 216 6.51 6.29 20.09
CA ASP A 216 5.79 7.34 20.85
C ASP A 216 6.68 8.52 21.32
N GLY A 217 8.00 8.48 21.12
CA GLY A 217 8.91 9.51 21.67
C GLY A 217 8.98 10.85 20.93
N HIS A 218 8.08 11.13 19.99
CA HIS A 218 8.02 12.40 19.25
C HIS A 218 6.62 12.68 18.70
N SER A 219 6.30 13.93 18.34
CA SER A 219 5.01 14.28 17.73
C SER A 219 4.78 13.52 16.42
N PHE A 220 5.82 13.25 15.63
CA PHE A 220 5.75 12.47 14.38
C PHE A 220 5.73 10.96 14.57
N SER A 221 5.81 10.48 15.81
CA SER A 221 5.79 9.06 16.12
C SER A 221 4.55 8.35 15.58
N CYS A 222 4.66 7.03 15.43
CA CYS A 222 3.60 6.22 14.87
C CYS A 222 2.35 6.18 15.76
N ALA A 223 2.47 6.35 17.08
CA ALA A 223 1.33 6.44 17.99
C ALA A 223 0.62 7.79 17.93
N GLN A 224 1.35 8.89 17.68
CA GLN A 224 0.81 10.24 17.78
C GLN A 224 0.25 10.76 16.44
N ASN A 225 1.11 11.08 15.47
CA ASN A 225 0.68 11.59 14.15
C ASN A 225 0.91 10.61 12.99
N HIS A 226 1.36 9.39 13.29
CA HIS A 226 1.50 8.29 12.33
C HIS A 226 2.56 8.49 11.23
N VAL A 227 3.32 9.59 11.25
CA VAL A 227 4.28 9.96 10.20
C VAL A 227 5.42 8.94 10.12
N PHE A 228 5.95 8.51 11.27
CA PHE A 228 7.04 7.53 11.36
C PHE A 228 6.59 6.08 11.20
N CYS A 229 5.33 5.79 10.92
CA CYS A 229 4.84 4.41 10.85
C CYS A 229 5.56 3.55 9.81
N ALA A 230 5.81 4.09 8.59
CA ALA A 230 6.60 3.36 7.60
C ALA A 230 8.06 3.17 8.05
N LYS A 231 8.62 4.14 8.77
CA LYS A 231 9.99 4.06 9.30
C LYS A 231 10.10 2.99 10.39
N LEU A 232 9.10 2.90 11.27
CA LEU A 232 8.99 1.83 12.26
C LEU A 232 8.92 0.45 11.60
N ILE A 233 8.07 0.29 10.59
CA ILE A 233 7.95 -0.97 9.85
C ILE A 233 9.27 -1.32 9.15
N GLN A 234 9.95 -0.36 8.52
CA GLN A 234 11.27 -0.57 7.92
C GLN A 234 12.30 -0.98 8.98
N TYR A 235 12.34 -0.29 10.13
CA TYR A 235 13.24 -0.58 11.24
C TYR A 235 13.05 -2.02 11.75
N ASP A 236 11.80 -2.48 11.80
CA ASP A 236 11.42 -3.83 12.19
C ASP A 236 11.58 -4.88 11.07
N GLY A 237 12.36 -4.57 10.02
CA GLY A 237 12.63 -5.50 8.91
C GLY A 237 11.43 -5.69 7.98
N TRP A 238 10.70 -4.61 7.71
CA TRP A 238 9.45 -4.62 6.94
C TRP A 238 8.38 -5.53 7.54
N LYS A 239 8.29 -5.56 8.88
CA LYS A 239 7.30 -6.31 9.63
C LYS A 239 6.51 -5.39 10.54
N ILE A 240 5.21 -5.63 10.63
CA ILE A 240 4.34 -4.91 11.57
C ILE A 240 4.39 -5.68 12.90
N SER A 241 5.16 -5.15 13.83
CA SER A 241 5.35 -5.74 15.16
C SER A 241 4.06 -5.75 16.00
N LYS A 242 4.04 -6.58 17.06
CA LYS A 242 2.86 -6.74 17.93
C LYS A 242 2.49 -5.45 18.67
N ASP A 243 3.49 -4.63 18.98
CA ASP A 243 3.38 -3.33 19.65
C ASP A 243 3.12 -2.17 18.68
N TYR A 244 2.86 -2.47 17.41
CA TYR A 244 2.54 -1.44 16.42
C TYR A 244 1.31 -0.62 16.83
N PRO A 245 1.41 0.72 16.93
CA PRO A 245 0.35 1.55 17.52
C PRO A 245 -0.99 1.56 16.76
N VAL A 246 -0.98 1.28 15.45
CA VAL A 246 -2.17 1.40 14.59
C VAL A 246 -2.84 0.04 14.34
N LYS A 247 -4.16 -0.05 14.57
CA LYS A 247 -4.94 -1.30 14.45
C LYS A 247 -5.47 -1.53 13.04
N PHE A 248 -5.34 -2.76 12.53
CA PHE A 248 -5.77 -3.18 11.18
C PHE A 248 -7.21 -3.69 11.11
#